data_AF-A0A9P4P1Y2-F1
#
_entry.id   AF-A0A9P4P1Y2-F1
#
_cell.length_a   1.000
_cell.length_b   1.000
_cell.length_c   1.000
_cell.angle_alpha   90.00
_cell.angle_beta   90.00
_cell.angle_gamma   90.00
#
_symmetry.space_group_name_H-M   'P 1'
#
loop_
_entity.id
_entity.type
_entity.pdbx_description
1 polymer ?
#
loop_
_entity_poly.entity_id
_entity_poly.type
_entity_poly.pdbx_seq_one_letter_code
_entity_poly.pdbx_strand_id
1 'polypeptide(L)'
;MKTMPTIKALYVRDQYSNPPLPVDRLQAALELVQRSLTPPPDTEENSQRIRLHEEHARQFLSKEGCPPCYPSSFTPPFQHISEPYKAIITFWDSSPGLAHAQLWKQYEDWKRFKKYQKGRRSQQRSTIFILRKEILERRRRHGLGGGLSLHFIPEKQTLADTWLEYHDYHLIMQEQMDADLQVDERMLDNIKNMQQHDIQEVLERAHENA
;
A
#
# COMPACT_ATOMS: atom_id res chain seq x y z
N MET A 1 -20.59 -45.85 65.59
CA MET A 1 -21.22 -44.80 64.76
C MET A 1 -20.28 -43.61 64.74
N LYS A 2 -19.62 -43.35 63.61
CA LYS A 2 -18.56 -42.34 63.46
C LYS A 2 -19.17 -41.01 63.02
N THR A 3 -18.98 -39.97 63.82
CA THR A 3 -19.25 -38.57 63.47
C THR A 3 -18.21 -38.08 62.46
N MET A 4 -18.68 -37.58 61.31
CA MET A 4 -17.87 -36.89 60.30
C MET A 4 -17.41 -35.51 60.81
N PRO A 5 -16.16 -35.08 60.56
CA PRO A 5 -15.75 -33.70 60.82
C PRO A 5 -16.24 -32.80 59.68
N THR A 6 -16.94 -31.73 60.04
CA THR A 6 -17.32 -30.64 59.14
C THR A 6 -16.08 -29.86 58.73
N ILE A 7 -15.66 -29.99 57.46
CA ILE A 7 -14.62 -29.15 56.88
C ILE A 7 -15.23 -27.75 56.68
N LYS A 8 -14.82 -26.79 57.50
CA LYS A 8 -15.05 -25.37 57.23
C LYS A 8 -14.20 -24.98 56.03
N ALA A 9 -14.85 -24.73 54.89
CA ALA A 9 -14.21 -24.11 53.74
C ALA A 9 -13.75 -22.69 54.12
N LEU A 10 -12.45 -22.49 54.24
CA LEU A 10 -11.84 -21.16 54.28
C LEU A 10 -11.98 -20.55 52.89
N TYR A 11 -12.98 -19.68 52.73
CA TYR A 11 -13.03 -18.74 51.62
C TYR A 11 -11.88 -17.75 51.79
N VAL A 12 -10.74 -18.02 51.16
CA VAL A 12 -9.73 -17.00 50.89
C VAL A 12 -10.33 -16.12 49.79
N ARG A 13 -10.90 -15.00 50.21
CA ARG A 13 -11.41 -13.95 49.34
C ARG A 13 -10.21 -13.41 48.56
N ASP A 14 -10.17 -13.64 47.25
CA ASP A 14 -9.23 -12.99 46.34
C ASP A 14 -9.38 -11.47 46.47
N GLN A 15 -8.48 -10.84 47.23
CA GLN A 15 -8.39 -9.39 47.39
C GLN A 15 -7.44 -8.73 46.38
N TYR A 16 -7.03 -9.46 45.35
CA TYR A 16 -6.18 -8.93 44.28
C TYR A 16 -6.88 -8.96 42.92
N SER A 17 -8.10 -8.40 42.85
CA SER A 17 -8.58 -7.84 41.59
C SER A 17 -7.76 -6.57 41.33
N ASN A 18 -6.58 -6.73 40.72
CA ASN A 18 -5.89 -5.60 40.15
C ASN A 18 -6.84 -4.96 39.13
N PRO A 19 -7.15 -3.66 39.23
CA PRO A 19 -7.93 -2.99 38.20
C PRO A 19 -7.20 -3.18 36.86
N PRO A 20 -7.91 -3.43 35.74
CA PRO A 20 -7.27 -3.54 34.45
C PRO A 20 -6.40 -2.30 34.24
N LEU A 21 -5.11 -2.51 34.00
CA LEU A 21 -4.18 -1.42 33.74
C LEU A 21 -4.74 -0.61 32.57
N PRO A 22 -4.76 0.74 32.65
CA PRO A 22 -5.14 1.59 31.54
C PRO A 22 -4.36 1.16 30.30
N VAL A 23 -5.04 1.05 29.16
CA VAL A 23 -4.45 0.58 27.89
C VAL A 23 -3.14 1.33 27.57
N ASP A 24 -3.09 2.62 27.88
CA ASP A 24 -1.91 3.48 27.70
C ASP A 24 -0.69 3.02 28.51
N ARG A 25 -0.89 2.45 29.71
CA ARG A 25 0.19 1.93 30.55
C ARG A 25 0.68 0.57 30.08
N LEU A 26 -0.21 -0.27 29.54
CA LEU A 26 0.15 -1.52 28.88
C LEU A 26 0.96 -1.24 27.62
N GLN A 27 0.54 -0.26 26.82
CA GLN A 27 1.25 0.18 25.61
C GLN A 27 2.65 0.69 25.95
N ALA A 28 2.79 1.58 26.93
CA ALA A 28 4.08 2.12 27.37
C ALA A 28 5.02 1.03 27.93
N ALA A 29 4.49 0.07 28.70
CA ALA A 29 5.26 -1.06 29.19
C ALA A 29 5.73 -1.98 28.05
N LEU A 30 4.87 -2.21 27.05
CA LEU A 30 5.20 -3.01 25.87
C LEU A 30 6.31 -2.33 25.05
N GLU A 31 6.22 -1.01 24.83
CA GLU A 31 7.24 -0.22 24.15
C GLU A 31 8.57 -0.24 24.90
N LEU A 32 8.54 -0.14 26.24
CA LEU A 32 9.75 -0.19 27.07
C LEU A 32 10.43 -1.58 27.00
N VAL A 33 9.65 -2.66 27.04
CA VAL A 33 10.13 -4.04 26.90
C VAL A 33 10.65 -4.30 25.48
N GLN A 34 10.00 -3.79 24.45
CA GLN A 34 10.48 -3.90 23.07
C GLN A 34 11.80 -3.15 22.85
N ARG A 35 11.95 -1.97 23.46
CA ARG A 35 13.20 -1.19 23.43
C ARG A 35 14.34 -1.83 24.21
N SER A 36 14.05 -2.65 25.23
CA SER A 36 15.07 -3.33 26.02
C SER A 36 15.52 -4.68 25.45
N LEU A 37 14.66 -5.33 24.64
CA LEU A 37 14.96 -6.61 24.00
C LEU A 37 15.60 -6.47 22.61
N THR A 38 15.40 -5.34 21.93
CA THR A 38 15.95 -5.10 20.60
C THR A 38 16.99 -3.99 20.69
N PRO A 39 18.29 -4.25 20.40
CA PRO A 39 19.25 -3.16 20.31
C PRO A 39 18.75 -2.13 19.29
N PRO A 40 18.96 -0.83 19.54
CA PRO A 40 18.52 0.22 18.62
C PRO A 40 19.09 -0.08 17.22
N PRO A 41 18.28 0.07 16.16
CA PRO A 41 18.71 -0.26 14.81
C PRO A 41 19.94 0.58 14.47
N ASP A 42 21.02 -0.07 14.03
CA ASP A 42 22.19 0.63 13.52
C ASP A 42 21.77 1.39 12.25
N THR A 43 21.67 2.71 12.40
CA THR A 43 21.21 3.60 11.33
C THR A 43 22.17 3.60 10.15
N GLU A 44 23.45 3.37 10.39
CA GLU A 44 24.48 3.32 9.36
C GLU A 44 24.43 1.97 8.62
N GLU A 45 24.36 0.86 9.36
CA GLU A 45 24.19 -0.48 8.75
C GLU A 45 22.93 -0.54 7.88
N ASN A 46 21.81 0.00 8.38
CA ASN A 46 20.57 0.04 7.61
C ASN A 46 20.68 0.94 6.37
N SER A 47 21.36 2.10 6.48
CA SER A 47 21.60 3.00 5.35
C SER A 47 22.47 2.34 4.28
N GLN A 48 23.53 1.63 4.68
CA GLN A 48 24.38 0.87 3.77
C GLN A 48 23.60 -0.24 3.07
N ARG A 49 22.78 -0.98 3.83
CA ARG A 49 21.90 -2.01 3.27
C ARG A 49 20.93 -1.44 2.24
N ILE A 50 20.34 -0.27 2.49
CA ILE A 50 19.45 0.40 1.52
C ILE A 50 20.23 0.78 0.25
N ARG A 51 21.41 1.40 0.39
CA ARG A 51 22.26 1.77 -0.77
C ARG A 51 22.62 0.57 -1.64
N LEU A 52 22.98 -0.56 -1.03
CA LEU A 52 23.30 -1.79 -1.75
C LEU A 52 22.10 -2.33 -2.52
N HIS A 53 20.91 -2.36 -1.91
CA HIS A 53 19.69 -2.79 -2.59
C HIS A 53 19.32 -1.85 -3.75
N GLU A 54 19.50 -0.54 -3.56
CA GLU A 54 19.23 0.47 -4.59
C GLU A 54 20.16 0.35 -5.79
N GLU A 55 21.45 0.13 -5.54
CA GLU A 55 22.42 -0.09 -6.60
C GLU A 55 22.13 -1.37 -7.38
N HIS A 56 21.84 -2.48 -6.68
CA HIS A 56 21.42 -3.72 -7.34
C HIS A 56 20.14 -3.54 -8.15
N ALA A 57 19.12 -2.86 -7.59
CA ALA A 57 17.89 -2.57 -8.30
C ALA A 57 18.14 -1.77 -9.58
N ARG A 58 19.01 -0.75 -9.53
CA ARG A 58 19.38 0.05 -10.70
C ARG A 58 19.97 -0.82 -11.81
N GLN A 59 20.86 -1.74 -11.46
CA GLN A 59 21.46 -2.67 -12.41
C GLN A 59 20.41 -3.60 -13.02
N PHE A 60 19.48 -4.14 -12.21
CA PHE A 60 18.40 -4.98 -12.71
C PHE A 60 17.42 -4.22 -13.62
N LEU A 61 17.01 -3.01 -13.22
CA LEU A 61 16.17 -2.14 -14.03
C LEU A 61 16.82 -1.87 -15.39
N SER A 62 18.10 -1.49 -15.40
CA SER A 62 18.84 -1.24 -16.65
C SER A 62 18.92 -2.50 -17.53
N LYS A 63 19.15 -3.67 -16.94
CA LYS A 63 19.20 -4.95 -17.66
C LYS A 63 17.86 -5.33 -18.28
N GLU A 64 16.76 -5.05 -17.57
CA GLU A 64 15.39 -5.35 -18.01
C GLU A 64 14.79 -4.24 -18.91
N GLY A 65 15.57 -3.22 -19.27
CA GLY A 65 15.10 -2.10 -20.08
C GLY A 65 14.04 -1.25 -19.36
N CYS A 66 14.17 -1.06 -18.05
CA CYS A 66 13.37 -0.11 -17.28
C CYS A 66 14.26 1.08 -16.87
N PRO A 67 13.92 2.32 -17.22
CA PRO A 67 14.66 3.47 -16.73
C PRO A 67 14.41 3.67 -15.22
N PRO A 68 15.44 3.86 -14.39
CA PRO A 68 15.28 4.23 -12.99
C PRO A 68 14.46 5.51 -12.84
N CYS A 69 13.58 5.56 -11.83
CA CYS A 69 12.67 6.70 -11.61
C CYS A 69 13.38 7.98 -11.13
N TYR A 70 14.66 7.88 -10.74
CA TYR A 70 15.51 9.01 -10.43
C TYR A 70 16.99 8.79 -10.85
N PRO A 71 17.76 9.86 -11.08
CA PRO A 71 19.15 9.79 -11.53
C PRO A 71 20.09 9.07 -10.55
N SER A 72 21.22 8.54 -11.03
CA SER A 72 22.22 7.88 -10.18
C SER A 72 22.95 8.83 -9.22
N SER A 73 22.90 10.14 -9.46
CA SER A 73 23.45 11.15 -8.56
C SER A 73 22.70 11.24 -7.22
N PHE A 74 21.52 10.63 -7.11
CA PHE A 74 20.75 10.60 -5.87
C PHE A 74 21.12 9.35 -5.10
N THR A 75 21.61 9.54 -3.87
CA THR A 75 22.01 8.44 -2.99
C THR A 75 21.11 8.43 -1.76
N PRO A 76 20.44 7.30 -1.45
CA PRO A 76 19.67 7.18 -0.23
C PRO A 76 20.60 7.08 1.01
N PRO A 77 20.13 7.48 2.20
CA PRO A 77 18.85 8.13 2.46
C PRO A 77 18.81 9.55 1.86
N PHE A 78 17.73 9.90 1.18
CA PHE A 78 17.67 11.14 0.42
C PHE A 78 17.51 12.35 1.35
N GLN A 79 18.59 13.10 1.56
CA GLN A 79 18.58 14.28 2.43
C GLN A 79 18.16 15.56 1.68
N HIS A 80 18.52 15.66 0.40
CA HIS A 80 18.24 16.84 -0.44
C HIS A 80 17.66 16.40 -1.79
N ILE A 81 16.36 16.12 -1.80
CA ILE A 81 15.64 15.80 -3.05
C ILE A 81 15.21 17.12 -3.70
N SER A 82 15.56 17.32 -4.97
CA SER A 82 14.98 18.42 -5.75
C SER A 82 13.48 18.18 -5.98
N GLU A 83 12.66 19.23 -5.86
CA GLU A 83 11.20 19.18 -6.02
C GLU A 83 10.64 18.26 -7.15
N PRO A 84 11.18 18.22 -8.38
CA PRO A 84 10.63 17.34 -9.42
C PRO A 84 10.65 15.84 -9.08
N TYR A 85 11.57 15.39 -8.22
CA TYR A 85 11.67 13.97 -7.83
C TYR A 85 11.01 13.66 -6.49
N LYS A 86 10.60 14.69 -5.74
CA LYS A 86 9.98 14.52 -4.43
C LYS A 86 8.70 13.71 -4.52
N ALA A 87 7.83 14.06 -5.47
CA ALA A 87 6.59 13.31 -5.72
C ALA A 87 6.87 11.84 -6.09
N ILE A 88 7.88 11.57 -6.91
CA ILE A 88 8.26 10.21 -7.32
C ILE A 88 8.77 9.40 -6.13
N ILE A 89 9.66 9.98 -5.32
CA ILE A 89 10.21 9.31 -4.15
C ILE A 89 9.12 9.06 -3.11
N THR A 90 8.27 10.06 -2.83
CA THR A 90 7.13 9.91 -1.92
C THR A 90 6.16 8.82 -2.38
N PHE A 91 5.86 8.73 -3.68
CA PHE A 91 5.03 7.66 -4.23
C PHE A 91 5.60 6.26 -3.92
N TRP A 92 6.89 6.06 -4.14
CA TRP A 92 7.54 4.78 -3.84
C TRP A 92 7.67 4.54 -2.34
N ASP A 93 7.83 5.58 -1.52
CA ASP A 93 7.84 5.46 -0.06
C ASP A 93 6.49 4.97 0.47
N SER A 94 5.40 5.56 0.00
CA SER A 94 4.03 5.16 0.38
C SER A 94 3.61 3.82 -0.21
N SER A 95 4.30 3.32 -1.25
CA SER A 95 3.95 2.07 -1.90
C SER A 95 4.14 0.87 -0.94
N PRO A 96 3.11 0.02 -0.76
CA PRO A 96 3.19 -1.13 0.12
C PRO A 96 4.23 -2.13 -0.38
N GLY A 97 5.08 -2.62 0.53
CA GLY A 97 6.11 -3.60 0.20
C GLY A 97 7.12 -3.80 1.33
N LEU A 98 7.80 -4.94 1.31
CA LEU A 98 8.83 -5.31 2.29
C LEU A 98 10.18 -4.62 2.03
N ALA A 99 10.40 -4.09 0.83
CA ALA A 99 11.66 -3.45 0.47
C ALA A 99 11.65 -1.97 0.88
N HIS A 100 12.64 -1.55 1.66
CA HIS A 100 12.86 -0.14 2.02
C HIS A 100 13.52 0.69 0.91
N ALA A 101 13.96 0.05 -0.19
CA ALA A 101 14.59 0.67 -1.34
C ALA A 101 13.57 1.01 -2.43
N GLN A 102 13.54 2.26 -2.89
CA GLN A 102 12.59 2.78 -3.86
C GLN A 102 12.77 2.17 -5.25
N LEU A 103 13.99 2.03 -5.78
CA LEU A 103 14.17 1.38 -7.09
C LEU A 103 13.90 -0.12 -7.01
N TRP A 104 14.07 -0.75 -5.85
CA TRP A 104 13.69 -2.14 -5.68
C TRP A 104 12.17 -2.32 -5.79
N LYS A 105 11.40 -1.41 -5.19
CA LYS A 105 9.94 -1.36 -5.39
C LYS A 105 9.59 -1.13 -6.87
N GLN A 106 10.26 -0.20 -7.54
CA GLN A 106 10.08 0.02 -8.98
C GLN A 106 10.40 -1.24 -9.80
N TYR A 107 11.45 -1.97 -9.46
CA TYR A 107 11.84 -3.20 -10.15
C TYR A 107 10.79 -4.31 -10.01
N GLU A 108 10.27 -4.51 -8.79
CA GLU A 108 9.19 -5.47 -8.56
C GLU A 108 7.90 -5.06 -9.29
N ASP A 109 7.58 -3.76 -9.31
CA ASP A 109 6.44 -3.25 -10.06
C ASP A 109 6.61 -3.42 -11.58
N TRP A 110 7.81 -3.15 -12.10
CA TRP A 110 8.15 -3.40 -13.50
C TRP A 110 7.94 -4.87 -13.87
N LYS A 111 8.32 -5.82 -13.02
CA LYS A 111 8.07 -7.25 -13.24
C LYS A 111 6.58 -7.58 -13.28
N ARG A 112 5.77 -6.95 -12.42
CA ARG A 112 4.30 -7.09 -12.45
C ARG A 112 3.75 -6.56 -13.77
N PHE A 113 4.20 -5.38 -14.18
CA PHE A 113 3.86 -4.81 -15.48
C PHE A 113 4.22 -5.75 -16.64
N LYS A 114 5.42 -6.33 -16.69
CA LYS A 114 5.80 -7.23 -17.79
C LYS A 114 4.90 -8.47 -17.85
N LYS A 115 4.46 -9.00 -16.70
CA LYS A 115 3.46 -10.08 -16.64
C LYS A 115 2.09 -9.60 -17.14
N TYR A 116 1.64 -8.44 -16.67
CA TYR A 116 0.40 -7.80 -17.12
C TYR A 116 0.40 -7.57 -18.64
N GLN A 117 1.47 -6.99 -19.20
CA GLN A 117 1.65 -6.74 -20.62
C GLN A 117 1.51 -8.04 -21.43
N LYS A 118 2.19 -9.11 -21.02
CA LYS A 118 2.08 -10.43 -21.67
C LYS A 118 0.65 -10.99 -21.60
N GLY A 119 -0.02 -10.87 -20.45
CA GLY A 119 -1.42 -11.30 -20.30
C GLY A 119 -2.40 -10.50 -21.14
N ARG A 120 -2.26 -9.17 -21.16
CA ARG A 120 -3.11 -8.28 -21.98
C ARG A 120 -2.95 -8.58 -23.46
N ARG A 121 -1.72 -8.81 -23.92
CA ARG A 121 -1.44 -9.22 -25.30
C ARG A 121 -2.00 -10.61 -25.63
N SER A 122 -1.94 -11.58 -24.71
CA SER A 122 -2.50 -12.92 -24.98
C SER A 122 -4.04 -12.93 -25.06
N GLN A 123 -4.71 -12.06 -24.31
CA GLN A 123 -6.17 -11.90 -24.37
C GLN A 123 -6.60 -11.13 -25.64
N GLN A 124 -5.80 -10.18 -26.10
CA GLN A 124 -6.15 -9.26 -27.19
C GLN A 124 -5.37 -9.55 -28.49
N ARG A 125 -5.02 -10.81 -28.77
CA ARG A 125 -4.19 -11.17 -29.94
C ARG A 125 -4.73 -10.67 -31.27
N SER A 126 -6.05 -10.62 -31.44
CA SER A 126 -6.70 -10.15 -32.66
C SER A 126 -7.02 -8.65 -32.66
N THR A 127 -6.75 -7.92 -31.57
CA THR A 127 -7.27 -6.56 -31.36
C THR A 127 -6.21 -5.56 -30.86
N ILE A 128 -4.95 -5.70 -31.27
CA ILE A 128 -3.86 -4.78 -30.91
C ILE A 128 -4.17 -3.30 -31.24
N PHE A 129 -4.97 -3.07 -32.29
CA PHE A 129 -5.41 -1.72 -32.67
C PHE A 129 -6.39 -1.12 -31.65
N ILE A 130 -7.31 -1.94 -31.12
CA ILE A 130 -8.25 -1.52 -30.06
C ILE A 130 -7.46 -1.17 -28.81
N LEU A 131 -6.52 -2.04 -28.42
CA LEU A 131 -5.63 -1.81 -27.30
C LEU A 131 -4.87 -0.48 -27.40
N ARG A 132 -4.30 -0.22 -28.59
CA ARG A 132 -3.61 1.03 -28.86
C ARG A 132 -4.54 2.23 -28.69
N LYS A 133 -5.75 2.16 -29.23
CA LYS A 133 -6.75 3.24 -29.12
C LYS A 133 -7.15 3.47 -27.65
N GLU A 134 -7.39 2.42 -26.88
CA GLU A 134 -7.70 2.53 -25.45
C GLU A 134 -6.61 3.26 -24.67
N ILE A 135 -5.35 2.88 -24.90
CA ILE A 135 -4.21 3.49 -24.21
C ILE A 135 -4.09 4.97 -24.57
N LEU A 136 -4.19 5.31 -25.86
CA LEU A 136 -4.12 6.69 -26.31
C LEU A 136 -5.27 7.55 -25.75
N GLU A 137 -6.50 7.03 -25.75
CA GLU A 137 -7.65 7.74 -25.19
C GLU A 137 -7.52 7.92 -23.67
N ARG A 138 -7.08 6.90 -22.93
CA ARG A 138 -6.83 7.04 -21.49
C ARG A 138 -5.79 8.11 -21.21
N ARG A 139 -4.62 8.03 -21.86
CA ARG A 139 -3.56 9.04 -21.69
C ARG A 139 -4.06 10.44 -22.02
N ARG A 140 -4.85 10.61 -23.09
CA ARG A 140 -5.47 11.88 -23.46
C ARG A 140 -6.41 12.42 -22.38
N ARG A 141 -7.25 11.58 -21.75
CA ARG A 141 -8.11 11.99 -20.63
C ARG A 141 -7.33 12.53 -19.43
N HIS A 142 -6.11 12.02 -19.22
CA HIS A 142 -5.19 12.45 -18.17
C HIS A 142 -4.24 13.58 -18.61
N GLY A 143 -4.47 14.22 -19.76
CA GLY A 143 -3.63 15.30 -20.28
C GLY A 143 -2.25 14.85 -20.76
N LEU A 144 -2.02 13.54 -20.88
CA LEU A 144 -0.77 12.96 -21.34
C LEU A 144 -0.83 12.70 -22.85
N GLY A 145 -0.06 13.47 -23.61
CA GLY A 145 0.10 13.25 -25.05
C GLY A 145 1.05 12.11 -25.40
N GLY A 146 1.39 12.03 -26.69
CA GLY A 146 2.42 11.14 -27.23
C GLY A 146 1.89 10.13 -28.25
N GLY A 147 2.66 9.91 -29.31
CA GLY A 147 2.45 8.79 -30.20
C GLY A 147 2.88 7.49 -29.52
N LEU A 148 2.08 6.44 -29.67
CA LEU A 148 2.40 5.11 -29.17
C LEU A 148 2.34 4.12 -30.32
N SER A 149 3.40 3.34 -30.50
CA SER A 149 3.46 2.23 -31.44
C SER A 149 3.49 0.92 -30.66
N LEU A 150 2.33 0.29 -30.50
CA LEU A 150 2.24 -0.99 -29.81
C LEU A 150 2.60 -2.13 -30.77
N HIS A 151 3.52 -2.97 -30.32
CA HIS A 151 3.81 -4.23 -30.98
C HIS A 151 3.13 -5.38 -30.25
N PHE A 152 2.66 -6.35 -31.04
CA PHE A 152 2.08 -7.57 -30.51
C PHE A 152 3.11 -8.41 -29.75
N ILE A 153 4.34 -8.48 -30.27
CA ILE A 153 5.49 -9.12 -29.63
C ILE A 153 6.18 -8.07 -28.75
N PRO A 154 6.12 -8.17 -27.41
CA PRO A 154 6.69 -7.16 -26.51
C PRO A 154 8.16 -6.89 -26.75
N GLU A 155 8.93 -7.90 -27.15
CA GLU A 155 10.38 -7.81 -27.39
C GLU A 155 10.71 -6.99 -28.64
N LYS A 156 9.74 -6.73 -29.52
CA LYS A 156 9.91 -5.87 -30.70
C LYS A 156 9.47 -4.42 -30.44
N GLN A 157 8.85 -4.15 -29.30
CA GLN A 157 8.40 -2.81 -28.95
C GLN A 157 9.62 -1.96 -28.55
N THR A 158 9.61 -0.68 -28.93
CA THR A 158 10.70 0.20 -28.54
C THR A 158 10.70 0.40 -27.03
N LEU A 159 11.86 0.76 -26.47
CA LEU A 159 11.98 1.10 -25.05
C LEU A 159 11.03 2.23 -24.66
N ALA A 160 10.94 3.26 -25.50
CA ALA A 160 10.05 4.40 -25.29
C ALA A 160 8.57 3.99 -25.29
N ASP A 161 8.13 3.18 -26.26
CA ASP A 161 6.75 2.69 -26.31
C ASP A 161 6.42 1.79 -25.12
N THR A 162 7.38 0.95 -24.69
CA THR A 162 7.21 0.09 -23.50
C THR A 162 7.08 0.93 -22.24
N TRP A 163 7.86 2.01 -22.13
CA TRP A 163 7.76 2.95 -21.03
C TRP A 163 6.42 3.69 -21.02
N LEU A 164 5.94 4.16 -22.17
CA LEU A 164 4.63 4.79 -22.28
C LEU A 164 3.47 3.85 -21.87
N GLU A 165 3.58 2.56 -22.23
CA GLU A 165 2.63 1.53 -21.80
C GLU A 165 2.71 1.25 -20.30
N TYR A 166 3.91 1.32 -19.70
CA TYR A 166 4.06 1.22 -18.25
C TYR A 166 3.44 2.40 -17.50
N HIS A 167 3.57 3.62 -18.05
CA HIS A 167 2.84 4.78 -17.52
C HIS A 167 1.32 4.58 -17.60
N ASP A 168 0.82 4.06 -18.73
CA ASP A 168 -0.60 3.72 -18.85
C ASP A 168 -1.05 2.63 -17.86
N TYR A 169 -0.20 1.65 -17.57
CA TYR A 169 -0.45 0.64 -16.54
C TYR A 169 -0.71 1.29 -15.17
N HIS A 170 0.08 2.29 -14.79
CA HIS A 170 -0.15 3.06 -13.55
C HIS A 170 -1.42 3.90 -13.58
N LEU A 171 -1.80 4.47 -14.73
CA LEU A 171 -3.10 5.16 -14.87
C LEU A 171 -4.28 4.20 -14.66
N ILE A 172 -4.19 2.96 -15.14
CA ILE A 172 -5.25 1.96 -14.91
C ILE A 172 -5.37 1.65 -13.42
N MET A 173 -4.23 1.49 -12.72
CA MET A 173 -4.25 1.23 -11.28
C MET A 173 -4.85 2.42 -10.52
N GLN A 174 -4.51 3.64 -10.90
CA GLN A 174 -5.10 4.84 -10.32
C GLN A 174 -6.61 4.91 -10.56
N GLU A 175 -7.08 4.69 -11.80
CA GLU A 175 -8.52 4.67 -12.13
C GLU A 175 -9.28 3.62 -11.31
N GLN A 176 -8.65 2.46 -11.04
CA GLN A 176 -9.25 1.43 -10.19
C GLN A 176 -9.33 1.87 -8.73
N MET A 177 -8.25 2.45 -8.19
CA MET A 177 -8.25 2.94 -6.81
C MET A 177 -9.29 4.06 -6.59
N ASP A 178 -9.40 4.98 -7.55
CA ASP A 178 -10.41 6.05 -7.49
C ASP A 178 -11.84 5.48 -7.53
N ALA A 179 -12.07 4.42 -8.31
CA ALA A 179 -13.37 3.74 -8.35
C ALA A 179 -13.68 3.01 -7.04
N ASP A 180 -12.70 2.33 -6.45
CA ASP A 180 -12.84 1.62 -5.17
C ASP A 180 -13.15 2.62 -4.04
N LEU A 181 -12.43 3.75 -3.99
CA LEU A 181 -12.69 4.84 -3.04
C LEU A 181 -14.12 5.39 -3.15
N GLN A 182 -14.61 5.61 -4.37
CA GLN A 182 -15.99 6.07 -4.58
C GLN A 182 -17.03 5.06 -4.11
N VAL A 183 -16.74 3.75 -4.22
CA VAL A 183 -17.63 2.70 -3.71
C VAL A 183 -17.66 2.75 -2.18
N ASP A 184 -16.50 2.84 -1.54
CA ASP A 184 -16.38 2.92 -0.09
C ASP A 184 -17.07 4.17 0.49
N GLU A 185 -16.90 5.33 -0.14
CA GLU A 185 -17.58 6.57 0.24
C GLU A 185 -19.11 6.41 0.22
N ARG A 186 -19.65 5.81 -0.85
CA ARG A 186 -21.11 5.54 -0.94
C ARG A 186 -21.58 4.57 0.14
N MET A 187 -20.78 3.56 0.49
CA MET A 187 -21.14 2.65 1.58
C MET A 187 -21.18 3.37 2.92
N LEU A 188 -20.20 4.22 3.20
CA LEU A 188 -20.16 5.03 4.43
C LEU A 188 -21.35 5.99 4.52
N ASP A 189 -21.70 6.66 3.43
CA ASP A 189 -22.88 7.53 3.38
C ASP A 189 -24.18 6.75 3.61
N ASN A 190 -24.32 5.56 3.01
CA ASN A 190 -25.48 4.71 3.24
C ASN A 190 -25.60 4.28 4.71
N ILE A 191 -24.50 3.85 5.33
CA ILE A 191 -24.47 3.46 6.75
C ILE A 191 -24.86 4.64 7.63
N LYS A 192 -24.33 5.83 7.34
CA LYS A 192 -24.64 7.05 8.09
C LYS A 192 -26.12 7.43 7.97
N ASN A 193 -26.68 7.35 6.77
CA ASN A 193 -28.10 7.64 6.54
C ASN A 193 -29.02 6.64 7.25
N MET A 194 -28.67 5.34 7.26
CA MET A 194 -29.41 4.33 8.03
C MET A 194 -29.39 4.63 9.53
N GLN A 195 -28.22 4.95 10.09
CA GLN A 195 -28.10 5.29 11.51
C GLN A 195 -28.91 6.55 11.86
N GLN A 196 -28.91 7.56 10.99
CA GLN A 196 -29.70 8.77 11.19
C GLN A 196 -31.20 8.49 11.16
N HIS A 197 -31.66 7.62 10.25
CA HIS A 197 -33.06 7.18 10.21
C HIS A 197 -33.44 6.43 11.49
N ASP A 198 -32.64 5.47 11.93
CA ASP A 198 -32.90 4.69 13.14
C ASP A 198 -32.94 5.59 14.39
N ILE A 199 -32.05 6.57 14.49
CA ILE A 199 -32.05 7.57 15.57
C ILE A 199 -33.33 8.41 15.52
N GLN A 200 -33.73 8.89 14.34
CA GLN A 200 -34.93 9.69 14.15
C GLN A 200 -36.19 8.92 14.55
N GLU A 201 -36.31 7.66 14.15
CA GLU A 201 -37.43 6.79 14.50
C GLU A 201 -37.51 6.54 16.01
N VAL A 202 -36.37 6.34 16.69
CA VAL A 202 -36.33 6.22 18.16
C VAL A 202 -36.77 7.52 18.84
N LEU A 203 -36.35 8.68 18.34
CA LEU A 203 -36.73 9.98 18.87
C LEU A 203 -38.23 10.24 18.69
N GLU A 204 -38.81 9.90 17.55
CA GLU A 204 -40.24 10.05 17.27
C GLU A 204 -41.08 9.17 18.20
N ARG A 205 -40.72 7.88 18.35
CA ARG A 205 -41.38 6.98 19.32
C ARG A 205 -41.27 7.48 20.76
N ALA A 206 -40.16 8.11 21.14
CA ALA A 206 -40.01 8.67 22.48
C ALA A 206 -40.93 9.86 22.73
N HIS A 207 -41.20 10.69 21.70
CA HIS A 207 -42.13 11.82 21.79
C HIS A 207 -43.60 11.38 21.82
N GLU A 208 -43.98 10.32 21.10
CA GLU A 208 -45.36 9.81 21.10
C GLU A 208 -45.77 9.18 22.45
N ASN A 209 -44.79 8.74 23.25
CA ASN A 209 -45.01 8.09 24.54
C ASN A 209 -44.85 9.03 25.75
N ALA A 210 -44.60 10.33 25.52
CA ALA A 210 -44.44 11.36 26.55
C ALA A 210 -45.70 12.24 26.65
#